data_AF-A0AAW1SUA3-F1
#
_entry.id   AF-A0AAW1SUA3-F1
#
_cell.length_a   1.000
_cell.length_b   1.000
_cell.length_c   1.000
_cell.angle_alpha   90.00
_cell.angle_beta   90.00
_cell.angle_gamma   90.00
#
_symmetry.space_group_name_H-M   'P 1'
#
loop_
_entity.id
_entity.type
_entity.pdbx_description
1 polymer ?
#
loop_
_entity_poly.entity_id
_entity_poly.type
_entity_poly.pdbx_seq_one_letter_code
_entity_poly.pdbx_strand_id
1 'polypeptide(L)'
;MQFTTLHRGPPGIGCKAFPGLLSTRPQQSPGCKPALRLPANSWRLHAKERELEAGSGVPGPNYLSVQRNLALELVRVTEAAALASGRWFGKGDKIGADQAAVDQMRRVFNAIDMDGVVVIGEGEKDEAPMLYCGEKIGTGKPPEVDVALDPLDGTTIIAQGRHGAVSVVALAEKGALFDPGPCMYMEKLAFGPQIDPELVSLDQPISFNLKMIAKCLNKHVSDVTVVILDRPRHAEIIKQCRQAGARIRLISDGDVGAAIETAQAGAPVDVLMGIGGTPEGVIGAAALKCMGGHLQGKLYPRDEAEKQKALEAGYDLEKILTTDDLCSGKQVFFAATGVSDGDLLRGVRYYAGGASTHSIVMRSSSGTVRLIETQHRWGRPGITNLDVNDPSAHVRAPFQLGAR
;
A
#
# COMPACT_ATOMS: atom_id res chain seq x y z
N MET A 1 46.40 26.80 -26.14
CA MET A 1 46.39 28.23 -25.79
C MET A 1 46.38 28.33 -24.28
N GLN A 2 47.49 28.82 -23.72
CA GLN A 2 47.62 29.27 -22.33
C GLN A 2 46.76 30.51 -22.09
N PHE A 3 46.28 30.73 -20.87
CA PHE A 3 46.46 32.00 -20.15
C PHE A 3 46.18 31.82 -18.65
N THR A 4 47.25 31.99 -17.86
CA THR A 4 47.32 32.38 -16.45
C THR A 4 46.76 33.81 -16.28
N THR A 5 46.17 34.23 -15.14
CA THR A 5 46.83 34.92 -14.00
C THR A 5 45.72 35.43 -13.03
N LEU A 6 45.79 35.13 -11.72
CA LEU A 6 46.24 35.94 -10.55
C LEU A 6 45.21 36.89 -9.87
N HIS A 7 45.10 36.67 -8.54
CA HIS A 7 45.11 37.66 -7.43
C HIS A 7 43.85 38.46 -7.02
N ARG A 8 43.32 38.19 -5.80
CA ARG A 8 43.51 38.96 -4.53
C ARG A 8 42.34 38.72 -3.53
N GLY A 9 42.66 38.27 -2.31
CA GLY A 9 41.82 38.51 -1.11
C GLY A 9 41.99 39.95 -0.59
N PRO A 10 41.16 40.46 0.35
CA PRO A 10 41.32 40.21 1.80
C PRO A 10 39.99 40.38 2.61
N PRO A 11 39.97 40.66 3.94
CA PRO A 11 40.66 40.04 5.08
C PRO A 11 39.67 39.45 6.12
N GLY A 12 40.22 38.65 7.04
CA GLY A 12 39.49 38.09 8.19
C GLY A 12 39.12 39.13 9.26
N ILE A 13 38.02 38.84 9.95
CA ILE A 13 37.60 39.52 11.19
C ILE A 13 37.67 38.47 12.30
N GLY A 14 38.52 38.74 13.29
CA GLY A 14 38.81 37.85 14.40
C GLY A 14 37.68 37.79 15.43
N CYS A 15 37.39 36.58 15.90
CA CYS A 15 36.63 36.35 17.13
C CYS A 15 37.52 36.72 18.32
N LYS A 16 37.26 37.89 18.91
CA LYS A 16 37.73 38.23 20.25
C LYS A 16 36.83 37.54 21.28
N ALA A 17 37.45 36.71 22.12
CA ALA A 17 36.89 36.28 23.38
C ALA A 17 36.82 37.46 24.36
N PHE A 18 35.71 37.58 25.10
CA PHE A 18 35.68 38.27 26.39
C PHE A 18 34.82 37.46 27.39
N PRO A 19 35.20 37.44 28.68
CA PRO A 19 34.72 36.46 29.65
C PRO A 19 33.64 37.01 30.60
N GLY A 20 32.81 36.08 31.10
CA GLY A 20 32.20 36.12 32.43
C GLY A 20 31.05 37.10 32.65
N LEU A 21 29.87 36.57 33.01
CA LEU A 21 29.14 37.03 34.20
C LEU A 21 28.08 35.99 34.65
N LEU A 22 28.36 35.38 35.80
CA LEU A 22 27.50 35.15 36.95
C LEU A 22 26.02 34.75 36.75
N SER A 23 25.75 33.46 37.02
CA SER A 23 24.82 32.97 38.05
C SER A 23 23.66 33.88 38.48
N THR A 24 22.46 33.58 37.98
CA THR A 24 21.20 33.83 38.71
C THR A 24 20.28 32.61 38.59
N ARG A 25 19.98 31.98 39.74
CA ARG A 25 18.99 30.90 39.88
C ARG A 25 17.58 31.46 39.63
N PRO A 26 16.70 30.80 38.86
CA PRO A 26 15.28 31.12 38.89
C PRO A 26 14.63 30.56 40.16
N GLN A 27 13.91 31.42 40.87
CA GLN A 27 13.01 31.07 41.97
C GLN A 27 11.91 30.11 41.47
N GLN A 28 11.65 29.06 42.25
CA GLN A 28 10.55 28.14 42.04
C GLN A 28 9.22 28.78 42.47
N SER A 29 8.28 28.92 41.53
CA SER A 29 6.86 29.13 41.80
C SER A 29 6.16 27.78 42.06
N PRO A 30 5.30 27.66 43.09
CA PRO A 30 4.64 26.40 43.42
C PRO A 30 3.40 26.18 42.55
N GLY A 31 3.29 25.03 41.90
CA GLY A 31 2.04 24.60 41.24
C GLY A 31 2.19 24.11 39.80
N CYS A 32 3.01 23.08 39.57
CA CYS A 32 2.92 22.28 38.35
C CYS A 32 3.25 20.83 38.68
N LYS A 33 2.31 19.91 38.40
CA LYS A 33 2.50 18.46 38.61
C LYS A 33 3.66 17.96 37.72
N PRO A 34 4.52 17.05 38.20
CA PRO A 34 5.66 16.60 37.42
C PRO A 34 5.21 15.74 36.23
N ALA A 35 5.69 16.11 35.04
CA ALA A 35 5.64 15.26 33.86
C ALA A 35 6.36 13.93 34.15
N LEU A 36 5.77 12.81 33.73
CA LEU A 36 6.38 11.49 33.84
C LEU A 36 7.78 11.51 33.21
N ARG A 37 8.80 11.23 34.03
CA ARG A 37 10.14 10.86 33.55
C ARG A 37 10.03 9.50 32.88
N LEU A 38 10.23 9.46 31.57
CA LEU A 38 10.52 8.21 30.87
C LEU A 38 11.88 7.66 31.35
N PRO A 39 12.01 6.35 31.61
CA PRO A 39 13.26 5.77 32.07
C PRO A 39 14.32 5.82 30.96
N ALA A 40 15.48 6.39 31.26
CA ALA A 40 16.57 6.66 30.33
C ALA A 40 17.35 5.41 29.84
N ASN A 41 16.88 4.18 30.09
CA ASN A 41 17.69 2.97 29.90
C ASN A 41 17.05 1.85 29.05
N SER A 42 15.91 2.05 28.38
CA SER A 42 15.36 1.05 27.44
C SER A 42 16.03 1.06 26.06
N TRP A 43 16.75 2.13 25.71
CA TRP A 43 17.35 2.35 24.38
C TRP A 43 18.50 1.40 24.01
N ARG A 44 19.10 0.68 24.98
CA ARG A 44 20.31 -0.13 24.74
C ARG A 44 20.04 -1.62 24.48
N LEU A 45 18.83 -2.11 24.77
CA LEU A 45 18.53 -3.54 24.63
C LEU A 45 17.93 -3.85 23.25
N HIS A 46 17.04 -3.01 22.72
CA HIS A 46 16.48 -3.19 21.37
C HIS A 46 17.40 -2.72 20.23
N ALA A 47 18.34 -1.81 20.50
CA ALA A 47 19.35 -1.41 19.52
C ALA A 47 20.29 -2.56 19.13
N LYS A 48 20.54 -3.51 20.05
CA LYS A 48 21.47 -4.63 19.82
C LYS A 48 20.88 -5.74 18.94
N GLU A 49 19.56 -5.91 18.94
CA GLU A 49 18.88 -6.84 18.02
C GLU A 49 18.68 -6.19 16.64
N ARG A 50 18.41 -4.88 16.56
CA ARG A 50 18.32 -4.16 15.27
C ARG A 50 19.70 -3.97 14.59
N GLU A 51 20.80 -3.88 15.33
CA GLU A 51 22.17 -3.89 14.77
C GLU A 51 22.57 -5.24 14.15
N LEU A 52 21.88 -6.34 14.47
CA LEU A 52 22.12 -7.66 13.85
C LEU A 52 21.45 -7.81 12.47
N GLU A 53 20.37 -7.06 12.20
CA GLU A 53 19.69 -7.07 10.90
C GLU A 53 20.18 -5.94 9.97
N ALA A 54 20.56 -4.79 10.54
CA ALA A 54 21.16 -3.69 9.80
C ALA A 54 22.67 -3.89 9.61
N GLY A 55 23.08 -4.77 8.69
CA GLY A 55 24.45 -4.79 8.17
C GLY A 55 25.20 -6.11 8.23
N SER A 56 24.53 -7.25 8.07
CA SER A 56 25.26 -8.43 7.59
C SER A 56 25.45 -8.28 6.08
N GLY A 57 26.69 -8.34 5.61
CA GLY A 57 27.06 -8.41 4.19
C GLY A 57 26.60 -9.72 3.57
N VAL A 58 25.30 -9.96 3.56
CA VAL A 58 24.70 -11.10 2.88
C VAL A 58 24.92 -10.87 1.38
N PRO A 59 25.69 -11.73 0.70
CA PRO A 59 25.84 -11.63 -0.74
C PRO A 59 24.46 -11.74 -1.39
N GLY A 60 24.31 -11.16 -2.58
CA GLY A 60 23.04 -11.07 -3.32
C GLY A 60 22.31 -12.41 -3.52
N PRO A 61 21.20 -12.41 -4.28
CA PRO A 61 20.23 -13.51 -4.30
C PRO A 61 20.86 -14.91 -4.44
N ASN A 62 20.49 -15.81 -3.53
CA ASN A 62 20.86 -17.22 -3.58
C ASN A 62 19.93 -17.97 -4.54
N TYR A 63 20.47 -18.39 -5.69
CA TYR A 63 19.73 -19.09 -6.74
C TYR A 63 19.76 -20.63 -6.60
N LEU A 64 20.28 -21.18 -5.51
CA LEU A 64 20.32 -22.63 -5.29
C LEU A 64 18.92 -23.24 -5.11
N SER A 65 17.92 -22.44 -4.78
CA SER A 65 16.51 -22.86 -4.78
C SER A 65 15.64 -21.84 -5.51
N VAL A 66 15.08 -22.22 -6.65
CA VAL A 66 14.05 -21.44 -7.36
C VAL A 66 12.67 -21.89 -6.88
N GLN A 67 11.96 -21.00 -6.17
CA GLN A 67 10.59 -21.25 -5.72
C GLN A 67 9.59 -20.71 -6.73
N ARG A 68 8.43 -21.37 -6.89
CA ARG A 68 7.31 -20.82 -7.65
C ARG A 68 6.94 -19.45 -7.07
N ASN A 69 6.74 -18.48 -7.95
CA ASN A 69 6.35 -17.13 -7.55
C ASN A 69 4.95 -16.83 -8.09
N LEU A 70 3.93 -17.07 -7.26
CA LEU A 70 2.54 -16.79 -7.61
C LEU A 70 2.33 -15.32 -8.01
N ALA A 71 3.12 -14.39 -7.48
CA ALA A 71 2.98 -12.98 -7.83
C ALA A 71 3.20 -12.71 -9.34
N LEU A 72 4.03 -13.52 -10.03
CA LEU A 72 4.21 -13.43 -11.48
C LEU A 72 3.03 -14.01 -12.28
N GLU A 73 2.19 -14.84 -11.66
CA GLU A 73 0.92 -15.28 -12.25
C GLU A 73 -0.18 -14.24 -11.97
N LEU A 74 -0.19 -13.65 -10.77
CA LEU A 74 -1.11 -12.59 -10.35
C LEU A 74 -1.00 -11.31 -11.17
N VAL A 75 0.18 -10.98 -11.71
CA VAL A 75 0.32 -9.80 -12.57
C VAL A 75 -0.64 -9.87 -13.75
N ARG A 76 -0.83 -11.06 -14.34
CA ARG A 76 -1.72 -11.25 -15.49
C ARG A 76 -3.20 -11.14 -15.11
N VAL A 77 -3.53 -11.38 -13.85
CA VAL A 77 -4.88 -11.20 -13.30
C VAL A 77 -5.23 -9.70 -13.29
N THR A 78 -4.37 -8.90 -12.65
CA THR A 78 -4.59 -7.43 -12.58
C THR A 78 -4.42 -6.75 -13.93
N GLU A 79 -3.53 -7.24 -14.81
CA GLU A 79 -3.43 -6.76 -16.19
C GLU A 79 -4.72 -6.99 -16.98
N ALA A 80 -5.33 -8.18 -16.87
CA ALA A 80 -6.57 -8.48 -17.57
C ALA A 80 -7.72 -7.61 -17.07
N ALA A 81 -7.83 -7.41 -15.76
CA ALA A 81 -8.80 -6.49 -15.15
C ALA A 81 -8.58 -5.05 -15.64
N ALA A 82 -7.35 -4.54 -15.60
CA ALA A 82 -7.00 -3.19 -16.04
C ALA A 82 -7.26 -2.96 -17.54
N LEU A 83 -6.94 -3.95 -18.39
CA LEU A 83 -7.23 -3.90 -19.83
C LEU A 83 -8.73 -3.92 -20.13
N ALA A 84 -9.55 -4.50 -19.26
CA ALA A 84 -10.99 -4.52 -19.42
C ALA A 84 -11.62 -3.20 -18.97
N SER A 85 -11.36 -2.79 -17.72
CA SER A 85 -11.90 -1.57 -17.14
C SER A 85 -11.33 -0.30 -17.77
N GLY A 86 -10.07 -0.31 -18.24
CA GLY A 86 -9.46 0.83 -18.92
C GLY A 86 -10.20 1.25 -20.20
N ARG A 87 -10.99 0.36 -20.81
CA ARG A 87 -11.86 0.70 -21.96
C ARG A 87 -13.05 1.58 -21.58
N TRP A 88 -13.31 1.74 -20.29
CA TRP A 88 -14.40 2.53 -19.73
C TRP A 88 -13.97 3.92 -19.27
N PHE A 89 -12.68 4.26 -19.45
CA PHE A 89 -12.13 5.54 -19.08
C PHE A 89 -12.92 6.72 -19.69
N GLY A 90 -13.52 7.54 -18.83
CA GLY A 90 -14.30 8.72 -19.20
C GLY A 90 -15.69 8.45 -19.76
N LYS A 91 -16.22 7.22 -19.66
CA LYS A 91 -17.54 6.85 -20.22
C LYS A 91 -18.74 7.13 -19.30
N GLY A 92 -18.50 7.58 -18.06
CA GLY A 92 -19.55 7.88 -17.09
C GLY A 92 -20.25 6.66 -16.49
N ASP A 93 -19.82 5.44 -16.82
CA ASP A 93 -20.40 4.20 -16.31
C ASP A 93 -19.42 3.48 -15.39
N LYS A 94 -19.59 3.69 -14.08
CA LYS A 94 -18.75 3.05 -13.06
C LYS A 94 -19.09 1.56 -12.88
N ILE A 95 -20.36 1.18 -13.07
CA ILE A 95 -20.83 -0.19 -12.83
C ILE A 95 -20.34 -1.09 -13.96
N GLY A 96 -20.45 -0.64 -15.21
CA GLY A 96 -19.91 -1.35 -16.37
C GLY A 96 -18.38 -1.47 -16.34
N ALA A 97 -17.68 -0.44 -15.87
CA ALA A 97 -16.23 -0.46 -15.70
C ALA A 97 -15.77 -1.52 -14.68
N ASP A 98 -16.48 -1.58 -13.56
CA ASP A 98 -16.21 -2.48 -12.45
C ASP A 98 -16.50 -3.94 -12.82
N GLN A 99 -17.69 -4.20 -13.37
CA GLN A 99 -18.07 -5.52 -13.87
C GLN A 99 -17.05 -6.06 -14.90
N ALA A 100 -16.57 -5.21 -15.81
CA ALA A 100 -15.55 -5.61 -16.77
C ALA A 100 -14.23 -6.04 -16.12
N ALA A 101 -13.84 -5.39 -15.01
CA ALA A 101 -12.66 -5.79 -14.24
C ALA A 101 -12.89 -7.13 -13.53
N VAL A 102 -14.00 -7.27 -12.80
CA VAL A 102 -14.42 -8.49 -12.08
C VAL A 102 -14.40 -9.70 -13.00
N ASP A 103 -15.03 -9.59 -14.17
CA ASP A 103 -15.17 -10.67 -15.14
C ASP A 103 -13.81 -11.20 -15.59
N GLN A 104 -12.90 -10.30 -15.98
CA GLN A 104 -11.59 -10.70 -16.49
C GLN A 104 -10.66 -11.18 -15.37
N MET A 105 -10.70 -10.54 -14.21
CA MET A 105 -9.96 -10.98 -13.02
C MET A 105 -10.32 -12.43 -12.68
N ARG A 106 -11.61 -12.73 -12.50
CA ARG A 106 -12.11 -14.06 -12.18
C ARG A 106 -11.77 -15.09 -13.25
N ARG A 107 -11.89 -14.73 -14.52
CA ARG A 107 -11.55 -15.62 -15.65
C ARG A 107 -10.09 -16.05 -15.62
N VAL A 108 -9.17 -15.13 -15.33
CA VAL A 108 -7.73 -15.45 -15.26
C VAL A 108 -7.41 -16.26 -14.00
N PHE A 109 -8.03 -15.95 -12.86
CA PHE A 109 -7.83 -16.72 -11.63
C PHE A 109 -8.14 -18.21 -11.81
N ASN A 110 -9.21 -18.55 -12.52
CA ASN A 110 -9.60 -19.96 -12.76
C ASN A 110 -8.55 -20.78 -13.52
N ALA A 111 -7.54 -20.14 -14.12
CA ALA A 111 -6.44 -20.81 -14.80
C ALA A 111 -5.15 -20.92 -13.95
N ILE A 112 -5.14 -20.39 -12.73
CA ILE A 112 -3.97 -20.41 -11.83
C ILE A 112 -4.04 -21.65 -10.94
N ASP A 113 -2.93 -22.39 -10.88
CA ASP A 113 -2.82 -23.54 -9.99
C ASP A 113 -2.73 -23.09 -8.52
N MET A 114 -3.87 -23.00 -7.84
CA MET A 114 -4.05 -22.68 -6.41
C MET A 114 -5.46 -23.13 -5.94
N ASP A 115 -5.63 -23.31 -4.62
CA ASP A 115 -6.92 -23.48 -3.93
C ASP A 115 -7.18 -22.22 -3.11
N GLY A 116 -7.68 -21.18 -3.80
CA GLY A 116 -7.90 -19.86 -3.21
C GLY A 116 -9.29 -19.73 -2.60
N VAL A 117 -9.38 -19.01 -1.49
CA VAL A 117 -10.64 -18.52 -0.92
C VAL A 117 -10.60 -16.99 -0.93
N VAL A 118 -11.62 -16.36 -1.51
CA VAL A 118 -11.79 -14.90 -1.45
C VAL A 118 -12.19 -14.52 -0.02
N VAL A 119 -11.29 -13.86 0.71
CA VAL A 119 -11.56 -13.29 2.04
C VAL A 119 -12.05 -11.86 1.91
N ILE A 120 -11.51 -11.13 0.93
CA ILE A 120 -11.93 -9.77 0.57
C ILE A 120 -12.18 -9.74 -0.93
N GLY A 121 -13.38 -9.33 -1.33
CA GLY A 121 -13.76 -9.16 -2.72
C GLY A 121 -14.90 -8.15 -2.88
N GLU A 122 -15.74 -8.35 -3.90
CA GLU A 122 -16.79 -7.39 -4.31
C GLU A 122 -17.90 -7.18 -3.27
N GLY A 123 -18.03 -8.12 -2.33
CA GLY A 123 -19.03 -8.08 -1.26
C GLY A 123 -19.50 -9.47 -0.86
N GLU A 124 -20.62 -9.51 -0.15
CA GLU A 124 -21.25 -10.76 0.27
C GLU A 124 -21.88 -11.50 -0.91
N LYS A 125 -22.02 -12.82 -0.80
CA LYS A 125 -22.54 -13.69 -1.89
C LYS A 125 -23.91 -13.26 -2.43
N ASP A 126 -24.76 -12.72 -1.58
CA ASP A 126 -26.11 -12.29 -1.97
C ASP A 126 -26.09 -10.94 -2.72
N GLU A 127 -25.00 -10.18 -2.61
CA GLU A 127 -24.84 -8.84 -3.19
C GLU A 127 -23.89 -8.85 -4.41
N ALA A 128 -22.96 -9.80 -4.46
CA ALA A 128 -21.96 -9.94 -5.52
C ALA A 128 -22.05 -11.32 -6.22
N PRO A 129 -22.33 -11.37 -7.53
CA PRO A 129 -22.46 -12.64 -8.26
C PRO A 129 -21.12 -13.35 -8.49
N MET A 130 -20.01 -12.63 -8.39
CA MET A 130 -18.64 -13.08 -8.64
C MET A 130 -17.67 -12.38 -7.71
N LEU A 131 -16.58 -13.06 -7.37
CA LEU A 131 -15.55 -12.63 -6.43
C LEU A 131 -16.12 -12.20 -5.07
N TYR A 132 -17.14 -12.92 -4.60
CA TYR A 132 -17.77 -12.68 -3.31
C TYR A 132 -16.96 -13.29 -2.16
N CYS A 133 -17.13 -12.77 -0.94
CA CYS A 133 -16.52 -13.31 0.27
C CYS A 133 -16.88 -14.80 0.47
N GLY A 134 -15.87 -15.66 0.49
CA GLY A 134 -15.98 -17.12 0.56
C GLY A 134 -15.97 -17.84 -0.80
N GLU A 135 -15.88 -17.13 -1.93
CA GLU A 135 -15.76 -17.79 -3.24
C GLU A 135 -14.46 -18.60 -3.34
N LYS A 136 -14.56 -19.81 -3.92
CA LYS A 136 -13.42 -20.65 -4.27
C LYS A 136 -12.92 -20.31 -5.68
N ILE A 137 -11.63 -19.96 -5.79
CA ILE A 137 -10.99 -19.59 -7.05
C ILE A 137 -9.66 -20.32 -7.28
N GLY A 138 -9.24 -20.44 -8.54
CA GLY A 138 -8.08 -21.26 -8.94
C GLY A 138 -8.49 -22.65 -9.41
N THR A 139 -7.50 -23.48 -9.78
CA THR A 139 -7.76 -24.86 -10.26
C THR A 139 -8.07 -25.85 -9.14
N GLY A 140 -8.01 -25.43 -7.87
CA GLY A 140 -8.19 -26.29 -6.70
C GLY A 140 -6.94 -27.12 -6.35
N LYS A 141 -5.82 -26.91 -7.05
CA LYS A 141 -4.54 -27.54 -6.69
C LYS A 141 -3.82 -26.72 -5.62
N PRO A 142 -2.92 -27.32 -4.82
CA PRO A 142 -2.10 -26.56 -3.87
C PRO A 142 -1.32 -25.41 -4.54
N PRO A 143 -1.03 -24.33 -3.81
CA PRO A 143 -1.26 -24.15 -2.36
C PRO A 143 -2.68 -23.67 -2.00
N GLU A 144 -3.10 -23.93 -0.76
CA GLU A 144 -4.27 -23.27 -0.14
C GLU A 144 -3.90 -21.82 0.25
N VAL A 145 -4.68 -20.85 -0.21
CA VAL A 145 -4.39 -19.42 0.00
C VAL A 145 -5.66 -18.63 0.32
N ASP A 146 -5.50 -17.59 1.13
CA ASP A 146 -6.47 -16.51 1.23
C ASP A 146 -6.20 -15.49 0.12
N VAL A 147 -7.28 -14.93 -0.43
CA VAL A 147 -7.25 -13.96 -1.52
C VAL A 147 -7.95 -12.69 -1.05
N ALA A 148 -7.27 -11.55 -1.14
CA ALA A 148 -7.90 -10.24 -1.06
C ALA A 148 -7.71 -9.52 -2.38
N LEU A 149 -8.77 -8.97 -2.94
CA LEU A 149 -8.74 -8.33 -4.25
C LEU A 149 -9.62 -7.08 -4.26
N ASP A 150 -9.25 -6.16 -5.15
CA ASP A 150 -10.11 -5.08 -5.61
C ASP A 150 -9.86 -4.97 -7.12
N PRO A 151 -10.78 -5.48 -7.95
CA PRO A 151 -10.65 -5.47 -9.40
C PRO A 151 -10.49 -4.06 -9.96
N LEU A 152 -11.09 -3.05 -9.32
CA LEU A 152 -11.02 -1.66 -9.73
C LEU A 152 -11.11 -0.68 -8.54
N ASP A 153 -9.97 -0.45 -7.89
CA ASP A 153 -9.82 0.63 -6.91
C ASP A 153 -9.88 1.98 -7.65
N GLY A 154 -11.03 2.65 -7.55
CA GLY A 154 -11.33 3.88 -8.28
C GLY A 154 -12.33 3.72 -9.43
N THR A 155 -13.43 2.99 -9.24
CA THR A 155 -14.54 2.91 -10.21
C THR A 155 -15.04 4.30 -10.65
N THR A 156 -15.18 5.24 -9.71
CA THR A 156 -15.55 6.64 -9.98
C THR A 156 -14.45 7.37 -10.76
N ILE A 157 -13.18 7.10 -10.46
CA ILE A 157 -12.03 7.68 -11.17
C ILE A 157 -12.10 7.27 -12.66
N ILE A 158 -12.33 6.00 -12.96
CA ILE A 158 -12.45 5.52 -14.34
C ILE A 158 -13.67 6.10 -15.05
N ALA A 159 -14.85 6.08 -14.42
CA ALA A 159 -16.06 6.63 -15.02
C ALA A 159 -15.89 8.12 -15.39
N GLN A 160 -15.16 8.88 -14.57
CA GLN A 160 -14.93 10.32 -14.79
C GLN A 160 -13.68 10.64 -15.61
N GLY A 161 -12.90 9.64 -16.03
CA GLY A 161 -11.67 9.85 -16.80
C GLY A 161 -10.57 10.55 -15.99
N ARG A 162 -10.45 10.20 -14.71
CA ARG A 162 -9.47 10.78 -13.77
C ARG A 162 -8.28 9.85 -13.55
N HIS A 163 -7.26 10.40 -12.92
CA HIS A 163 -6.00 9.73 -12.59
C HIS A 163 -6.07 8.97 -11.26
N GLY A 164 -5.30 7.89 -11.15
CA GLY A 164 -5.07 7.16 -9.90
C GLY A 164 -5.78 5.81 -9.73
N ALA A 165 -6.50 5.31 -10.74
CA ALA A 165 -7.20 4.02 -10.62
C ALA A 165 -6.26 2.84 -10.86
N VAL A 166 -6.36 1.81 -10.04
CA VAL A 166 -5.55 0.58 -10.09
C VAL A 166 -6.43 -0.66 -9.95
N SER A 167 -5.94 -1.80 -10.44
CA SER A 167 -6.49 -3.13 -10.12
C SER A 167 -5.49 -3.85 -9.24
N VAL A 168 -5.94 -4.46 -8.14
CA VAL A 168 -5.06 -5.01 -7.09
C VAL A 168 -5.48 -6.40 -6.62
N VAL A 169 -4.48 -7.18 -6.20
CA VAL A 169 -4.67 -8.47 -5.54
C VAL A 169 -3.53 -8.74 -4.55
N ALA A 170 -3.89 -9.29 -3.39
CA ALA A 170 -3.01 -9.89 -2.42
C ALA A 170 -3.36 -11.37 -2.20
N LEU A 171 -2.35 -12.23 -2.08
CA LEU A 171 -2.46 -13.60 -1.58
C LEU A 171 -1.63 -13.75 -0.31
N ALA A 172 -2.15 -14.51 0.64
CA ALA A 172 -1.39 -14.99 1.79
C ALA A 172 -1.75 -16.45 2.10
N GLU A 173 -1.06 -17.06 3.05
CA GLU A 173 -1.47 -18.36 3.57
C GLU A 173 -2.92 -18.35 4.05
N LYS A 174 -3.60 -19.49 4.01
CA LYS A 174 -4.97 -19.62 4.49
C LYS A 174 -5.11 -19.20 5.96
N GLY A 175 -6.11 -18.38 6.26
CA GLY A 175 -6.37 -17.79 7.58
C GLY A 175 -5.42 -16.64 7.95
N ALA A 176 -4.63 -16.12 7.01
CA ALA A 176 -3.62 -15.12 7.29
C ALA A 176 -4.07 -13.68 7.00
N LEU A 177 -5.14 -13.50 6.21
CA LEU A 177 -5.73 -12.18 5.95
C LEU A 177 -6.80 -11.89 7.01
N PHE A 178 -6.77 -10.68 7.55
CA PHE A 178 -7.76 -10.23 8.51
C PHE A 178 -9.14 -10.15 7.86
N ASP A 179 -10.14 -10.71 8.54
CA ASP A 179 -11.54 -10.62 8.14
C ASP A 179 -12.12 -9.28 8.61
N PRO A 180 -12.51 -8.37 7.69
CA PRO A 180 -13.13 -7.09 8.01
C PRO A 180 -14.41 -7.23 8.86
N GLY A 181 -15.10 -8.36 8.77
CA GLY A 181 -16.37 -8.61 9.43
C GLY A 181 -17.39 -7.51 9.14
N PRO A 182 -18.18 -7.07 10.14
CA PRO A 182 -19.22 -6.08 9.92
C PRO A 182 -18.69 -4.64 9.78
N CYS A 183 -17.41 -4.38 10.05
CA CYS A 183 -16.84 -3.02 10.07
C CYS A 183 -16.28 -2.63 8.71
N MET A 184 -17.05 -1.86 7.94
CA MET A 184 -16.65 -1.48 6.58
C MET A 184 -15.58 -0.39 6.53
N TYR A 185 -15.37 0.36 7.62
CA TYR A 185 -14.39 1.44 7.68
C TYR A 185 -13.34 1.22 8.78
N MET A 186 -12.15 1.77 8.54
CA MET A 186 -10.99 1.72 9.42
C MET A 186 -10.24 3.05 9.33
N GLU A 187 -9.80 3.58 10.47
CA GLU A 187 -8.80 4.63 10.53
C GLU A 187 -7.41 4.03 10.27
N LYS A 188 -6.65 4.65 9.37
CA LYS A 188 -5.40 4.14 8.83
C LYS A 188 -4.26 5.14 9.06
N LEU A 189 -3.11 4.62 9.47
CA LEU A 189 -1.82 5.29 9.45
C LEU A 189 -0.84 4.38 8.72
N ALA A 190 -0.49 4.71 7.48
CA ALA A 190 0.41 3.88 6.66
C ALA A 190 1.66 4.65 6.25
N PHE A 191 2.82 4.00 6.32
CA PHE A 191 4.12 4.64 6.09
C PHE A 191 5.19 3.64 5.63
N GLY A 192 6.24 4.16 5.00
CA GLY A 192 7.35 3.38 4.47
C GLY A 192 8.36 2.87 5.51
N PRO A 193 9.29 1.98 5.09
CA PRO A 193 10.30 1.34 5.97
C PRO A 193 11.25 2.31 6.67
N GLN A 194 11.34 3.56 6.22
CA GLN A 194 12.22 4.57 6.80
C GLN A 194 11.70 5.12 8.13
N ILE A 195 10.44 4.86 8.49
CA ILE A 195 9.80 5.36 9.72
C ILE A 195 9.64 4.20 10.70
N ASP A 196 10.19 4.37 11.90
CA ASP A 196 10.10 3.37 12.96
C ASP A 196 8.66 3.28 13.49
N PRO A 197 8.00 2.12 13.40
CA PRO A 197 6.61 1.96 13.81
C PRO A 197 6.39 2.15 15.32
N GLU A 198 7.44 2.06 16.15
CA GLU A 198 7.34 2.32 17.60
C GLU A 198 7.27 3.81 17.95
N LEU A 199 7.61 4.69 17.01
CA LEU A 199 7.67 6.14 17.23
C LEU A 199 6.42 6.89 16.79
N VAL A 200 5.49 6.21 16.12
CA VAL A 200 4.25 6.77 15.58
C VAL A 200 3.07 5.87 15.96
N SER A 201 1.91 6.47 16.24
CA SER A 201 0.74 5.71 16.63
C SER A 201 -0.56 6.43 16.28
N LEU A 202 -1.60 5.69 15.89
CA LEU A 202 -2.96 6.23 15.73
C LEU A 202 -3.49 6.92 17.01
N ASP A 203 -3.06 6.49 18.20
CA ASP A 203 -3.47 7.10 19.48
C ASP A 203 -2.70 8.39 19.81
N GLN A 204 -1.71 8.77 18.99
CA GLN A 204 -0.95 10.00 19.19
C GLN A 204 -1.56 11.19 18.44
N PRO A 205 -1.43 12.41 18.97
CA PRO A 205 -1.83 13.61 18.24
C PRO A 205 -1.13 13.67 16.87
N ILE A 206 -1.86 14.10 15.83
CA ILE A 206 -1.34 14.23 14.46
C ILE A 206 -0.03 15.04 14.43
N SER A 207 0.01 16.16 15.17
CA SER A 207 1.22 16.99 15.25
C SER A 207 2.44 16.29 15.86
N PHE A 208 2.23 15.31 16.74
CA PHE A 208 3.29 14.47 17.28
C PHE A 208 3.78 13.47 16.22
N ASN A 209 2.85 12.72 15.60
CA ASN A 209 3.19 11.79 14.53
C ASN A 209 3.98 12.47 13.41
N LEU A 210 3.53 13.62 12.92
CA LEU A 210 4.22 14.36 11.85
C LEU A 210 5.64 14.80 12.24
N LYS A 211 5.88 15.18 13.50
CA LYS A 211 7.23 15.49 14.00
C LYS A 211 8.13 14.26 14.03
N MET A 212 7.59 13.11 14.46
CA MET A 212 8.35 11.87 14.53
C MET A 212 8.65 11.31 13.13
N ILE A 213 7.68 11.39 12.21
CA ILE A 213 7.85 11.07 10.79
C ILE A 213 8.94 11.95 10.18
N ALA A 214 8.85 13.28 10.33
CA ALA A 214 9.85 14.22 9.83
C ALA A 214 11.25 13.89 10.37
N LYS A 215 11.35 13.54 11.66
CA LYS A 215 12.60 13.13 12.30
C LYS A 215 13.17 11.85 11.70
N CYS A 216 12.36 10.81 11.49
CA CYS A 216 12.81 9.54 10.89
C CYS A 216 13.29 9.75 9.45
N LEU A 217 12.60 10.61 8.69
CA LEU A 217 12.93 10.93 7.30
C LEU A 217 14.04 11.97 7.15
N ASN A 218 14.54 12.54 8.25
CA ASN A 218 15.48 13.67 8.25
C ASN A 218 15.01 14.85 7.39
N LYS A 219 13.72 15.20 7.53
CA LYS A 219 13.04 16.30 6.83
C LYS A 219 12.53 17.34 7.82
N HIS A 220 12.26 18.56 7.34
CA HIS A 220 11.43 19.49 8.10
C HIS A 220 9.95 19.06 7.99
N VAL A 221 9.12 19.35 9.00
CA VAL A 221 7.69 18.99 8.97
C VAL A 221 6.98 19.59 7.75
N SER A 222 7.43 20.77 7.27
CA SER A 222 6.91 21.40 6.05
C SER A 222 7.19 20.65 4.75
N ASP A 223 8.14 19.71 4.77
CA ASP A 223 8.48 18.88 3.63
C ASP A 223 7.81 17.49 3.69
N VAL A 224 7.15 17.18 4.81
CA VAL A 224 6.34 15.96 4.95
C VAL A 224 5.02 16.16 4.20
N THR A 225 4.71 15.21 3.31
CA THR A 225 3.46 15.19 2.55
C THR A 225 2.55 14.05 3.01
N VAL A 226 1.39 14.41 3.55
CA VAL A 226 0.34 13.49 4.01
C VAL A 226 -0.65 13.26 2.86
N VAL A 227 -0.94 12.00 2.52
CA VAL A 227 -2.05 11.66 1.62
C VAL A 227 -3.31 11.37 2.42
N ILE A 228 -4.43 11.98 2.04
CA ILE A 228 -5.72 11.90 2.75
C ILE A 228 -6.85 11.84 1.72
N LEU A 229 -7.84 10.96 1.92
CA LEU A 229 -9.07 10.97 1.12
C LEU A 229 -9.84 12.29 1.33
N ASP A 230 -10.24 12.95 0.24
CA ASP A 230 -11.05 14.17 0.31
C ASP A 230 -12.49 13.84 0.67
N ARG A 231 -12.78 13.88 1.97
CA ARG A 231 -14.08 13.55 2.54
C ARG A 231 -14.41 14.52 3.68
N PRO A 232 -15.70 14.87 3.88
CA PRO A 232 -16.12 15.71 4.99
C PRO A 232 -15.65 15.19 6.36
N ARG A 233 -15.63 13.87 6.56
CA ARG A 233 -15.14 13.21 7.79
C ARG A 233 -13.65 13.49 8.11
N HIS A 234 -12.85 13.92 7.14
CA HIS A 234 -11.43 14.23 7.34
C HIS A 234 -11.12 15.70 7.54
N ALA A 235 -12.14 16.57 7.65
CA ALA A 235 -11.94 18.01 7.80
C ALA A 235 -11.03 18.37 8.99
N GLU A 236 -11.17 17.67 10.12
CA GLU A 236 -10.36 17.90 11.30
C GLU A 236 -8.92 17.36 11.15
N ILE A 237 -8.73 16.18 10.55
CA ILE A 237 -7.40 15.63 10.23
C ILE A 237 -6.64 16.60 9.30
N ILE A 238 -7.31 17.05 8.23
CA ILE A 238 -6.75 18.01 7.26
C ILE A 238 -6.33 19.31 7.96
N LYS A 239 -7.18 19.84 8.84
CA LYS A 239 -6.90 21.06 9.61
C LYS A 239 -5.69 20.87 10.53
N GLN A 240 -5.60 19.76 11.26
CA GLN A 240 -4.48 19.47 12.15
C GLN A 240 -3.16 19.29 11.39
N CYS A 241 -3.17 18.60 10.24
CA CYS A 241 -1.99 18.50 9.37
C CYS A 241 -1.51 19.88 8.90
N ARG A 242 -2.43 20.75 8.45
CA ARG A 242 -2.11 22.13 8.05
C ARG A 242 -1.55 22.96 9.20
N GLN A 243 -2.13 22.85 10.39
CA GLN A 243 -1.65 23.54 11.59
C GLN A 243 -0.27 23.08 12.03
N ALA A 244 0.04 21.78 11.87
CA ALA A 244 1.37 21.24 12.13
C ALA A 244 2.40 21.68 11.07
N GLY A 245 1.95 22.22 9.94
CA GLY A 245 2.79 22.75 8.86
C GLY A 245 3.09 21.76 7.74
N ALA A 246 2.53 20.55 7.77
CA ALA A 246 2.75 19.54 6.73
C ALA A 246 2.00 19.86 5.43
N ARG A 247 2.51 19.32 4.31
CA ARG A 247 1.84 19.33 3.01
C ARG A 247 0.76 18.25 2.97
N ILE A 248 -0.26 18.47 2.14
CA ILE A 248 -1.36 17.49 1.97
C ILE A 248 -1.58 17.24 0.49
N ARG A 249 -1.66 15.96 0.10
CA ARG A 249 -2.20 15.53 -1.19
C ARG A 249 -3.57 14.91 -0.96
N LEU A 250 -4.61 15.61 -1.39
CA LEU A 250 -5.98 15.11 -1.33
C LEU A 250 -6.25 14.19 -2.53
N ILE A 251 -6.82 13.03 -2.27
CA ILE A 251 -7.23 12.06 -3.29
C ILE A 251 -8.75 11.84 -3.23
N SER A 252 -9.42 11.70 -4.37
CA SER A 252 -10.88 11.46 -4.34
C SER A 252 -11.19 10.04 -3.94
N ASP A 253 -10.45 9.05 -4.42
CA ASP A 253 -10.60 7.62 -4.16
C ASP A 253 -9.20 6.99 -4.23
N GLY A 254 -9.05 5.68 -4.00
CA GLY A 254 -7.76 5.03 -4.24
C GLY A 254 -6.79 5.03 -3.06
N ASP A 255 -7.23 4.61 -1.86
CA ASP A 255 -6.35 4.64 -0.69
C ASP A 255 -5.41 3.43 -0.56
N VAL A 256 -5.61 2.36 -1.36
CA VAL A 256 -4.66 1.24 -1.51
C VAL A 256 -3.38 1.73 -2.20
N GLY A 257 -3.53 2.32 -3.40
CA GLY A 257 -2.39 2.85 -4.15
C GLY A 257 -1.62 3.88 -3.35
N ALA A 258 -2.33 4.78 -2.67
CA ALA A 258 -1.75 5.80 -1.82
C ALA A 258 -0.97 5.23 -0.62
N ALA A 259 -1.42 4.13 -0.01
CA ALA A 259 -0.67 3.45 1.04
C ALA A 259 0.65 2.89 0.49
N ILE A 260 0.62 2.23 -0.67
CA ILE A 260 1.80 1.62 -1.31
C ILE A 260 2.84 2.69 -1.69
N GLU A 261 2.38 3.84 -2.18
CA GLU A 261 3.26 4.96 -2.55
C GLU A 261 4.15 5.42 -1.39
N THR A 262 3.67 5.34 -0.13
CA THR A 262 4.46 5.74 1.05
C THR A 262 5.74 4.92 1.25
N ALA A 263 5.79 3.71 0.71
CA ALA A 263 6.94 2.80 0.84
C ALA A 263 7.86 2.80 -0.39
N GLN A 264 7.57 3.62 -1.42
CA GLN A 264 8.43 3.70 -2.60
C GLN A 264 9.74 4.43 -2.33
N ALA A 265 10.81 4.03 -3.03
CA ALA A 265 12.04 4.81 -3.05
C ALA A 265 11.80 6.16 -3.74
N GLY A 266 12.03 7.26 -3.01
CA GLY A 266 11.69 8.60 -3.52
C GLY A 266 10.18 8.86 -3.55
N ALA A 267 9.43 8.24 -2.63
CA ALA A 267 7.98 8.33 -2.53
C ALA A 267 7.45 9.78 -2.71
N PRO A 268 6.37 9.96 -3.51
CA PRO A 268 5.73 11.27 -3.70
C PRO A 268 5.00 11.75 -2.43
N VAL A 269 4.72 10.83 -1.50
CA VAL A 269 4.07 11.07 -0.21
C VAL A 269 4.77 10.27 0.88
N ASP A 270 4.74 10.79 2.10
CA ASP A 270 5.49 10.21 3.22
C ASP A 270 4.62 9.33 4.11
N VAL A 271 3.32 9.64 4.20
CA VAL A 271 2.39 8.98 5.11
C VAL A 271 0.96 9.12 4.61
N LEU A 272 0.17 8.06 4.78
CA LEU A 272 -1.28 8.08 4.61
C LEU A 272 -1.95 8.20 5.98
N MET A 273 -2.92 9.10 6.11
CA MET A 273 -3.71 9.28 7.32
C MET A 273 -5.20 9.40 7.00
N GLY A 274 -6.04 8.79 7.83
CA GLY A 274 -7.49 9.00 7.84
C GLY A 274 -8.31 7.72 7.71
N ILE A 275 -9.61 7.88 7.54
CA ILE A 275 -10.61 6.81 7.54
C ILE A 275 -10.97 6.40 6.10
N GLY A 276 -10.70 5.13 5.79
CA GLY A 276 -11.01 4.48 4.52
C GLY A 276 -11.63 3.11 4.73
N GLY A 277 -11.84 2.35 3.65
CA GLY A 277 -12.44 1.02 3.76
C GLY A 277 -11.53 0.02 4.47
N THR A 278 -12.09 -0.82 5.34
CA THR A 278 -11.33 -1.87 6.04
C THR A 278 -10.71 -2.88 5.06
N PRO A 279 -11.42 -3.38 4.03
CA PRO A 279 -10.85 -4.31 3.07
C PRO A 279 -9.58 -3.78 2.38
N GLU A 280 -9.61 -2.52 1.95
CA GLU A 280 -8.48 -1.81 1.34
C GLU A 280 -7.32 -1.63 2.33
N GLY A 281 -7.62 -1.50 3.63
CA GLY A 281 -6.61 -1.49 4.69
C GLY A 281 -5.83 -2.80 4.77
N VAL A 282 -6.53 -3.94 4.63
CA VAL A 282 -5.91 -5.28 4.62
C VAL A 282 -5.06 -5.48 3.38
N ILE A 283 -5.56 -5.10 2.20
CA ILE A 283 -4.81 -5.15 0.94
C ILE A 283 -3.56 -4.26 1.02
N GLY A 284 -3.71 -3.03 1.53
CA GLY A 284 -2.60 -2.09 1.73
C GLY A 284 -1.55 -2.63 2.70
N ALA A 285 -1.97 -3.27 3.80
CA ALA A 285 -1.07 -3.91 4.75
C ALA A 285 -0.28 -5.07 4.11
N ALA A 286 -0.93 -5.91 3.30
CA ALA A 286 -0.27 -6.99 2.59
C ALA A 286 0.81 -6.48 1.61
N ALA A 287 0.54 -5.38 0.89
CA ALA A 287 1.51 -4.74 0.02
C ALA A 287 2.67 -4.12 0.80
N LEU A 288 2.38 -3.35 1.86
CA LEU A 288 3.39 -2.71 2.69
C LEU A 288 4.30 -3.73 3.37
N LYS A 289 3.76 -4.85 3.84
CA LYS A 289 4.54 -5.97 4.38
C LYS A 289 5.56 -6.50 3.38
N CYS A 290 5.21 -6.56 2.09
CA CYS A 290 6.15 -6.97 1.05
C CYS A 290 7.26 -5.95 0.79
N MET A 291 7.01 -4.67 1.09
CA MET A 291 7.95 -3.56 0.89
C MET A 291 8.71 -3.15 2.15
N GLY A 292 8.43 -3.79 3.29
CA GLY A 292 8.96 -3.42 4.61
C GLY A 292 8.31 -2.18 5.22
N GLY A 293 7.21 -1.68 4.64
CA GLY A 293 6.41 -0.61 5.22
C GLY A 293 5.47 -1.11 6.31
N HIS A 294 4.75 -0.17 6.92
CA HIS A 294 3.86 -0.45 8.04
C HIS A 294 2.50 0.20 7.86
N LEU A 295 1.46 -0.47 8.36
CA LEU A 295 0.12 0.06 8.47
C LEU A 295 -0.38 -0.18 9.89
N GLN A 296 -0.92 0.86 10.52
CA GLN A 296 -1.75 0.76 11.70
C GLN A 296 -3.20 1.03 11.31
N GLY A 297 -4.09 0.18 11.79
CA GLY A 297 -5.52 0.22 11.54
C GLY A 297 -6.31 0.23 12.84
N LYS A 298 -7.37 1.04 12.93
CA LYS A 298 -8.36 0.96 14.02
C LYS A 298 -9.76 0.90 13.41
N LEU A 299 -10.53 -0.12 13.77
CA LEU A 299 -11.88 -0.30 13.22
C LEU A 299 -12.75 0.92 13.54
N TYR A 300 -13.50 1.37 12.55
CA TYR A 300 -14.33 2.57 12.61
C TYR A 300 -15.78 2.22 12.27
N PRO A 301 -16.60 1.83 13.27
CA PRO A 301 -18.03 1.66 13.05
C PRO A 301 -18.70 2.99 12.70
N ARG A 302 -19.58 3.01 11.69
CA ARG A 302 -20.27 4.22 11.25
C ARG A 302 -21.42 4.62 12.17
N ASP A 303 -22.01 3.64 12.83
CA ASP A 303 -23.14 3.81 13.73
C ASP A 303 -23.13 2.77 14.87
N GLU A 304 -24.02 2.95 15.83
CA GLU A 304 -24.12 2.05 16.99
C GLU A 304 -24.57 0.63 16.60
N ALA A 305 -25.25 0.43 15.47
CA ALA A 305 -25.67 -0.90 15.03
C ALA A 305 -24.48 -1.71 14.48
N GLU A 306 -23.64 -1.09 13.65
CA GLU A 306 -22.39 -1.68 13.16
C GLU A 306 -21.43 -1.96 14.32
N LYS A 307 -21.34 -1.03 15.28
CA LYS A 307 -20.55 -1.19 16.51
C LYS A 307 -21.01 -2.38 17.33
N GLN A 308 -22.31 -2.50 17.58
CA GLN A 308 -22.87 -3.60 18.37
C GLN A 308 -22.63 -4.95 17.67
N LYS A 309 -22.84 -5.02 16.35
CA LYS A 309 -22.53 -6.23 15.56
C LYS A 309 -21.05 -6.61 15.64
N ALA A 310 -20.15 -5.64 15.58
CA ALA A 310 -18.72 -5.89 15.70
C ALA A 310 -18.34 -6.44 17.09
N LEU A 311 -18.90 -5.86 18.16
CA LEU A 311 -18.67 -6.34 19.52
C LEU A 311 -19.25 -7.74 19.75
N GLU A 312 -20.44 -8.02 19.22
CA GLU A 312 -21.07 -9.35 19.27
C GLU A 312 -20.28 -10.40 18.48
N ALA A 313 -19.66 -10.01 17.38
CA ALA A 313 -18.74 -10.84 16.60
C ALA A 313 -17.35 -10.99 17.25
N GLY A 314 -17.10 -10.32 18.38
CA GLY A 314 -15.87 -10.47 19.18
C GLY A 314 -14.72 -9.55 18.77
N TYR A 315 -14.96 -8.51 17.98
CA TYR A 315 -13.94 -7.53 17.62
C TYR A 315 -13.66 -6.56 18.78
N ASP A 316 -12.38 -6.31 19.04
CA ASP A 316 -11.93 -5.24 19.93
C ASP A 316 -11.78 -3.94 19.14
N LEU A 317 -12.71 -3.01 19.34
CA LEU A 317 -12.76 -1.74 18.63
C LEU A 317 -11.72 -0.73 19.12
N GLU A 318 -11.10 -0.95 20.28
CA GLU A 318 -10.04 -0.10 20.81
C GLU A 318 -8.65 -0.55 20.37
N LYS A 319 -8.52 -1.79 19.87
CA LYS A 319 -7.25 -2.35 19.41
C LYS A 319 -6.75 -1.62 18.17
N ILE A 320 -5.48 -1.19 18.22
CA ILE A 320 -4.71 -0.86 17.02
C ILE A 320 -4.22 -2.17 16.41
N LEU A 321 -4.69 -2.46 15.20
CA LEU A 321 -4.25 -3.55 14.36
C LEU A 321 -2.97 -3.12 13.64
N THR A 322 -1.90 -3.88 13.81
CA THR A 322 -0.64 -3.69 13.09
C THR A 322 -0.69 -4.34 11.71
N THR A 323 0.33 -4.12 10.87
CA THR A 323 0.49 -4.80 9.59
C THR A 323 0.37 -6.32 9.73
N ASP A 324 0.92 -6.90 10.81
CA ASP A 324 0.91 -8.33 11.06
C ASP A 324 -0.42 -8.83 11.64
N ASP A 325 -1.21 -7.95 12.29
CA ASP A 325 -2.60 -8.28 12.64
C ASP A 325 -3.50 -8.31 11.40
N LEU A 326 -3.26 -7.40 10.44
CA LEU A 326 -4.03 -7.30 9.20
C LEU A 326 -3.64 -8.36 8.17
N CYS A 327 -2.36 -8.73 8.12
CA CYS A 327 -1.81 -9.75 7.23
C CYS A 327 -0.71 -10.52 7.96
N SER A 328 -1.08 -11.60 8.65
CA SER A 328 -0.15 -12.39 9.49
C SER A 328 0.74 -13.36 8.70
N GLY A 329 0.50 -13.48 7.38
CA GLY A 329 1.16 -14.44 6.50
C GLY A 329 2.67 -14.22 6.40
N LYS A 330 3.43 -15.31 6.22
CA LYS A 330 4.88 -15.24 5.95
C LYS A 330 5.17 -15.24 4.45
N GLN A 331 4.26 -15.83 3.67
CA GLN A 331 4.30 -15.92 2.21
C GLN A 331 3.18 -15.07 1.62
N VAL A 332 3.42 -13.77 1.62
CA VAL A 332 2.52 -12.78 1.03
C VAL A 332 2.98 -12.48 -0.38
N PHE A 333 2.04 -12.47 -1.32
CA PHE A 333 2.23 -12.07 -2.70
C PHE A 333 1.27 -10.93 -3.01
N PHE A 334 1.73 -9.92 -3.73
CA PHE A 334 0.87 -8.82 -4.14
C PHE A 334 1.16 -8.44 -5.58
N ALA A 335 0.12 -8.07 -6.32
CA ALA A 335 0.22 -7.50 -7.64
C ALA A 335 -0.77 -6.34 -7.79
N ALA A 336 -0.35 -5.30 -8.52
CA ALA A 336 -1.22 -4.23 -8.95
C ALA A 336 -0.89 -3.79 -10.38
N THR A 337 -1.91 -3.36 -11.12
CA THR A 337 -1.75 -2.80 -12.47
C THR A 337 -2.49 -1.47 -12.59
N GLY A 338 -1.84 -0.46 -13.17
CA GLY A 338 -2.45 0.86 -13.40
C GLY A 338 -3.54 0.79 -14.45
N VAL A 339 -4.75 1.24 -14.10
CA VAL A 339 -5.88 1.37 -15.03
C VAL A 339 -5.86 2.74 -15.69
N SER A 340 -5.73 3.80 -14.89
CA SER A 340 -5.42 5.17 -15.33
C SER A 340 -4.07 5.63 -14.77
N ASP A 341 -3.50 6.70 -15.33
CA ASP A 341 -2.20 7.18 -14.82
C ASP A 341 -2.34 7.61 -13.36
N GLY A 342 -1.40 7.18 -12.52
CA GLY A 342 -1.23 7.62 -11.15
C GLY A 342 0.24 7.75 -10.81
N ASP A 343 0.54 8.16 -9.58
CA ASP A 343 1.92 8.31 -9.11
C ASP A 343 2.59 6.94 -8.88
N LEU A 344 1.81 5.91 -8.51
CA LEU A 344 2.27 4.52 -8.39
C LEU A 344 2.55 3.83 -9.75
N LEU A 345 1.57 3.86 -10.67
CA LEU A 345 1.62 3.15 -11.95
C LEU A 345 1.04 3.99 -13.09
N ARG A 346 1.63 3.84 -14.28
CA ARG A 346 1.03 4.34 -15.52
C ARG A 346 -0.23 3.53 -15.86
N GLY A 347 -1.24 4.20 -16.36
CA GLY A 347 -2.47 3.59 -16.82
C GLY A 347 -2.29 2.83 -18.13
N VAL A 348 -3.33 2.12 -18.55
CA VAL A 348 -3.35 1.40 -19.81
C VAL A 348 -3.19 2.36 -20.99
N ARG A 349 -2.44 1.95 -22.02
CA ARG A 349 -2.36 2.65 -23.31
C ARG A 349 -2.77 1.73 -24.43
N TYR A 350 -3.83 2.10 -25.15
CA TYR A 350 -4.29 1.38 -26.33
C TYR A 350 -3.65 1.98 -27.59
N TYR A 351 -3.23 1.12 -28.50
CA TYR A 351 -2.68 1.49 -29.81
C TYR A 351 -3.10 0.48 -30.88
N ALA A 352 -2.80 0.78 -32.14
CA ALA A 352 -3.17 -0.12 -33.23
C ALA A 352 -2.55 -1.52 -33.03
N GLY A 353 -3.41 -2.54 -32.92
CA GLY A 353 -2.99 -3.93 -32.76
C GLY A 353 -2.60 -4.37 -31.35
N GLY A 354 -2.70 -3.49 -30.33
CA GLY A 354 -2.32 -3.86 -28.96
C GLY A 354 -2.59 -2.84 -27.87
N ALA A 355 -2.04 -3.13 -26.70
CA ALA A 355 -2.04 -2.23 -25.55
C ALA A 355 -0.77 -2.39 -24.73
N SER A 356 -0.47 -1.44 -23.85
CA SER A 356 0.56 -1.60 -22.81
C SER A 356 0.00 -1.34 -21.42
N THR A 357 0.48 -2.12 -20.45
CA THR A 357 0.19 -1.99 -19.02
C THR A 357 1.47 -1.73 -18.24
N HIS A 358 1.33 -1.15 -17.05
CA HIS A 358 2.40 -0.97 -16.09
C HIS A 358 1.95 -1.52 -14.74
N SER A 359 2.72 -2.46 -14.21
CA SER A 359 2.36 -3.25 -13.04
C SER A 359 3.47 -3.27 -12.01
N ILE A 360 3.11 -3.46 -10.75
CA ILE A 360 4.02 -3.76 -9.64
C ILE A 360 3.69 -5.14 -9.09
N VAL A 361 4.73 -5.93 -8.79
CA VAL A 361 4.61 -7.28 -8.26
C VAL A 361 5.60 -7.45 -7.13
N MET A 362 5.16 -8.02 -6.01
CA MET A 362 5.98 -8.11 -4.81
C MET A 362 5.72 -9.39 -4.02
N ARG A 363 6.73 -9.80 -3.23
CA ARG A 363 6.68 -11.01 -2.39
C ARG A 363 7.43 -10.81 -1.09
N SER A 364 6.75 -10.98 0.05
CA SER A 364 7.29 -10.73 1.39
C SER A 364 8.57 -11.50 1.69
N SER A 365 8.56 -12.82 1.49
CA SER A 365 9.69 -13.70 1.86
C SER A 365 10.98 -13.43 1.09
N SER A 366 10.89 -12.76 -0.06
CA SER A 366 12.07 -12.38 -0.85
C SER A 366 12.41 -10.88 -0.75
N GLY A 367 11.51 -10.07 -0.21
CA GLY A 367 11.57 -8.60 -0.28
C GLY A 367 11.65 -8.04 -1.71
N THR A 368 11.44 -8.87 -2.73
CA THR A 368 11.62 -8.47 -4.13
C THR A 368 10.41 -7.69 -4.60
N VAL A 369 10.64 -6.47 -5.07
CA VAL A 369 9.67 -5.63 -5.77
C VAL A 369 10.05 -5.57 -7.25
N ARG A 370 9.07 -5.79 -8.13
CA ARG A 370 9.25 -5.76 -9.59
C ARG A 370 8.30 -4.75 -10.18
N LEU A 371 8.83 -3.84 -10.99
CA LEU A 371 8.05 -3.04 -11.93
C LEU A 371 8.07 -3.75 -13.28
N ILE A 372 6.91 -3.93 -13.88
CA ILE A 372 6.73 -4.68 -15.12
C ILE A 372 5.99 -3.79 -16.10
N GLU A 373 6.57 -3.61 -17.27
CA GLU A 373 5.90 -3.00 -18.42
C GLU A 373 5.64 -4.08 -19.46
N THR A 374 4.37 -4.29 -19.79
CA THR A 374 3.95 -5.36 -20.69
C THR A 374 3.38 -4.77 -21.97
N GLN A 375 3.78 -5.31 -23.12
CA GLN A 375 3.18 -5.00 -24.42
C GLN A 375 2.30 -6.17 -24.88
N HIS A 376 1.00 -5.95 -24.95
CA HIS A 376 0.00 -6.92 -25.37
C HIS A 376 -0.27 -6.77 -26.88
N ARG A 377 -0.19 -7.87 -27.64
CA ARG A 377 -0.41 -7.87 -29.11
C ARG A 377 -1.62 -8.73 -29.46
N TRP A 378 -2.74 -8.13 -29.90
CA TRP A 378 -4.00 -8.87 -30.12
C TRP A 378 -3.93 -9.92 -31.23
N GLY A 379 -3.10 -9.71 -32.25
CA GLY A 379 -2.93 -10.65 -33.37
C GLY A 379 -2.24 -11.98 -33.02
N ARG A 380 -1.96 -12.25 -31.73
CA ARG A 380 -1.37 -13.50 -31.24
C ARG A 380 -2.19 -14.04 -30.06
N PRO A 381 -2.30 -15.37 -29.90
CA PRO A 381 -2.90 -15.97 -28.72
C PRO A 381 -2.15 -15.52 -27.47
N GLY A 382 -2.87 -15.00 -26.48
CA GLY A 382 -2.31 -14.57 -25.20
C GLY A 382 -3.38 -14.60 -24.12
N ILE A 383 -2.98 -14.83 -22.86
CA ILE A 383 -3.96 -15.00 -21.78
C ILE A 383 -4.61 -13.66 -21.38
N THR A 384 -4.01 -12.54 -21.74
CA THR A 384 -4.62 -11.20 -21.67
C THR A 384 -5.34 -10.79 -22.97
N ASN A 385 -5.28 -11.64 -24.01
CA ASN A 385 -5.94 -11.46 -25.32
C ASN A 385 -7.06 -12.48 -25.49
N LEU A 386 -7.77 -12.81 -24.40
CA LEU A 386 -8.98 -13.62 -24.52
C LEU A 386 -9.99 -12.80 -25.31
N ASP A 387 -10.59 -13.41 -26.34
CA ASP A 387 -11.67 -12.74 -27.07
C ASP A 387 -12.80 -12.48 -26.08
N VAL A 388 -13.07 -11.19 -25.83
CA VAL A 388 -14.10 -10.73 -24.89
C VAL A 388 -15.50 -11.12 -25.36
N ASN A 389 -15.67 -11.50 -26.63
CA ASN A 389 -16.93 -11.98 -27.19
C ASN A 389 -17.04 -13.51 -27.24
N ASP A 390 -15.98 -14.24 -26.85
CA ASP A 390 -15.98 -15.70 -26.82
C ASP A 390 -16.04 -16.23 -25.37
N PRO A 391 -17.22 -16.61 -24.87
CA PRO A 391 -17.37 -17.21 -23.54
C PRO A 391 -16.71 -18.59 -23.42
N SER A 392 -16.30 -19.22 -24.54
CA SER A 392 -15.64 -20.53 -24.58
C SER A 392 -14.11 -20.47 -24.68
N ALA A 393 -13.51 -19.27 -24.79
CA ALA A 393 -12.06 -19.13 -24.86
C ALA A 393 -11.43 -19.50 -23.50
N HIS A 394 -11.19 -20.79 -23.30
CA HIS A 394 -10.37 -21.31 -22.23
C HIS A 394 -8.90 -20.95 -22.51
N VAL A 395 -8.12 -20.76 -21.44
CA VAL A 395 -6.66 -20.74 -21.55
C VAL A 395 -6.23 -22.04 -22.20
N ARG A 396 -5.82 -22.00 -23.47
CA ARG A 396 -5.27 -23.18 -24.15
C ARG A 396 -4.12 -23.69 -23.29
N ALA A 397 -4.16 -24.99 -22.96
CA ALA A 397 -3.14 -25.65 -22.16
C ALA A 397 -1.73 -25.30 -22.68
N PRO A 398 -0.72 -25.17 -21.79
CA PRO A 398 0.64 -24.93 -22.23
C PRO A 398 1.05 -26.02 -23.23
N PHE A 399 1.77 -25.59 -24.26
CA PHE A 399 2.36 -26.45 -25.27
C PHE A 399 3.08 -27.61 -24.56
N GLN A 400 2.53 -28.83 -24.62
CA GLN A 400 3.24 -30.01 -24.16
C GLN A 400 4.41 -30.19 -25.13
N LEU A 401 5.62 -29.84 -24.70
CA LEU A 401 6.83 -30.31 -25.35
C LEU A 401 6.79 -31.82 -25.24
N GLY A 402 6.38 -32.48 -26.32
CA GLY A 402 6.37 -33.93 -26.41
C GLY A 402 7.76 -34.43 -26.05
N ALA A 403 7.84 -35.28 -25.02
CA ALA A 403 9.03 -36.06 -24.78
C ALA A 403 9.31 -36.88 -26.05
N ARG A 404 10.43 -36.60 -26.70
CA ARG A 404 11.08 -37.52 -27.64
C ARG A 404 12.29 -38.10 -26.97
#